data_AF-A0A926R2K2-F1
#
_entry.id   AF-A0A926R2K2-F1
#
_cell.length_a   1.000
_cell.length_b   1.000
_cell.length_c   1.000
_cell.angle_alpha   90.00
_cell.angle_beta   90.00
_cell.angle_gamma   90.00
#
_symmetry.space_group_name_H-M   'P 1'
#
loop_
_entity.id
_entity.type
_entity.pdbx_description
1 polymer ?
#
loop_
_entity_poly.entity_id
_entity_poly.type
_entity_poly.pdbx_seq_one_letter_code
_entity_poly.pdbx_strand_id
1 'polypeptide(L)'
;RPLPREATASYLTRLAAAYHLSAAQLLDGLHISTTGTPTGAPTNEIHLSNEATRRLSAFTRTPPAHLSRALARQPPPAAIGTARAAIARWQPAQPAVQPLPACTACTTHRSPHKAIPAWIHPAPNLPRALICTRHQQASSDPRQRIPLDIRSLPELAHARLTTRRPPTAASLSWASTITTRWYDHHQHLHSRWHTRLRQLTTANPHLAPGPASPTLTCRNLITYPETLTLATTLDRLPPRPLTRTQQTAFLHQLASRLQLPRLAPADHDLLWQRLTTR
;
A
#
# COMPACT_ATOMS: atom_id res chain seq x y z
N ARG A 1 5.81 -4.17 19.98
CA ARG A 1 6.39 -5.10 18.98
C ARG A 1 6.13 -4.55 17.58
N PRO A 2 7.01 -4.74 16.59
CA PRO A 2 6.77 -4.26 15.23
C PRO A 2 5.60 -5.00 14.57
N LEU A 3 4.88 -4.31 13.69
CA LEU A 3 3.91 -4.92 12.78
C LEU A 3 4.62 -5.55 11.58
N PRO A 4 4.02 -6.56 10.91
CA PRO A 4 4.56 -7.06 9.65
C PRO A 4 4.62 -5.93 8.61
N ARG A 5 5.81 -5.72 8.06
CA ARG A 5 6.15 -4.76 7.01
C ARG A 5 5.96 -3.30 7.45
N GLU A 6 6.16 -3.05 8.75
CA GLU A 6 6.17 -1.70 9.30
C GLU A 6 7.33 -0.89 8.74
N ALA A 7 7.09 0.39 8.45
CA ALA A 7 8.15 1.35 8.15
C ALA A 7 9.07 1.47 9.36
N THR A 8 10.39 1.51 9.13
CA THR A 8 11.38 1.59 10.20
C THR A 8 11.19 2.88 11.00
N ALA A 9 10.91 3.99 10.32
CA ALA A 9 10.59 5.28 10.95
C ALA A 9 9.35 5.19 11.86
N SER A 10 8.29 4.49 11.41
CA SER A 10 7.07 4.25 12.19
C SER A 10 7.37 3.43 13.44
N TYR A 11 8.12 2.33 13.28
CA TYR A 11 8.49 1.47 14.39
C TYR A 11 9.32 2.21 15.43
N LEU A 12 10.33 2.98 15.01
CA LEU A 12 11.14 3.78 15.93
C LEU A 12 10.32 4.85 16.66
N THR A 13 9.39 5.51 15.97
CA THR A 13 8.50 6.50 16.60
C THR A 13 7.65 5.85 17.67
N ARG A 14 7.03 4.70 17.37
CA ARG A 14 6.23 3.94 18.33
C ARG A 14 7.04 3.40 19.49
N LEU A 15 8.25 2.92 19.22
CA LEU A 15 9.15 2.39 20.22
C LEU A 15 9.64 3.49 21.15
N ALA A 16 10.14 4.60 20.59
CA ALA A 16 10.58 5.75 21.37
C ALA A 16 9.44 6.30 22.22
N ALA A 17 8.25 6.43 21.63
CA ALA A 17 7.06 6.80 22.36
C ALA A 17 6.82 5.85 23.53
N ALA A 18 6.89 4.52 23.37
CA ALA A 18 6.69 3.57 24.47
C ALA A 18 7.63 3.81 25.68
N TYR A 19 8.80 4.41 25.45
CA TYR A 19 9.77 4.79 26.50
C TYR A 19 9.73 6.29 26.86
N HIS A 20 8.73 7.04 26.40
CA HIS A 20 8.61 8.49 26.60
C HIS A 20 9.79 9.29 26.01
N LEU A 21 10.40 8.77 24.94
CA LEU A 21 11.48 9.40 24.21
C LEU A 21 10.99 9.89 22.83
N SER A 22 11.70 10.85 22.27
CA SER A 22 11.69 11.11 20.83
C SER A 22 12.54 10.05 20.10
N ALA A 23 12.31 9.87 18.79
CA ALA A 23 13.12 8.97 17.98
C ALA A 23 14.62 9.35 18.00
N ALA A 24 14.93 10.65 18.05
CA ALA A 24 16.30 11.13 18.15
C ALA A 24 16.95 10.73 19.48
N GLN A 25 16.26 10.96 20.61
CA GLN A 25 16.74 10.57 21.94
C GLN A 25 16.95 9.06 22.07
N LEU A 26 16.05 8.25 21.49
CA LEU A 26 16.22 6.80 21.46
C LEU A 26 17.49 6.39 20.69
N LEU A 27 17.71 6.97 19.50
CA LEU A 27 18.87 6.62 18.68
C LEU A 27 20.18 7.07 19.33
N ASP A 28 20.19 8.26 19.91
CA ASP A 28 21.33 8.80 20.66
C ASP A 28 21.66 7.94 21.89
N GLY A 29 20.66 7.55 22.67
CA GLY A 29 20.83 6.65 23.82
C GLY A 29 21.32 5.24 23.45
N LEU A 30 21.21 4.83 22.17
CA LEU A 30 21.78 3.60 21.63
C LEU A 30 23.15 3.81 20.98
N HIS A 31 23.71 5.01 21.10
CA HIS A 31 24.94 5.47 20.45
C HIS A 31 24.91 5.25 18.93
N ILE A 32 23.77 5.49 18.30
CA ILE A 32 23.58 5.38 16.85
C ILE A 32 23.71 6.77 16.24
N SER A 33 24.75 6.99 15.44
CA SER A 33 24.97 8.25 14.74
C SER A 33 23.90 8.45 13.66
N THR A 34 23.15 9.55 13.75
CA THR A 34 22.06 9.86 12.82
C THR A 34 22.48 10.92 11.80
N THR A 35 22.12 10.71 10.54
CA THR A 35 22.32 11.68 9.45
C THR A 35 21.02 11.95 8.69
N GLY A 36 20.93 13.09 8.02
CA GLY A 36 19.72 13.52 7.31
C GLY A 36 18.66 14.12 8.24
N THR A 37 17.64 14.73 7.64
CA THR A 37 16.61 15.49 8.38
C THR A 37 15.39 14.62 8.69
N PRO A 38 14.99 14.48 9.96
CA PRO A 38 13.77 13.74 10.30
C PRO A 38 12.52 14.62 10.05
N THR A 39 11.59 14.14 9.21
CA THR A 39 10.24 14.71 9.09
C THR A 39 9.14 13.75 9.57
N GLY A 40 9.51 12.50 9.89
CA GLY A 40 8.60 11.44 10.31
C GLY A 40 7.93 10.68 9.17
N ALA A 41 7.24 9.60 9.51
CA ALA A 41 6.40 8.86 8.56
C ALA A 41 5.11 9.67 8.25
N PRO A 42 4.58 9.60 7.02
CA PRO A 42 5.00 8.72 5.92
C PRO A 42 6.07 9.31 4.99
N THR A 43 6.48 10.57 5.19
CA THR A 43 7.29 11.31 4.22
C THR A 43 8.76 10.94 4.24
N ASN A 44 9.28 10.47 5.38
CA ASN A 44 10.67 10.00 5.51
C ASN A 44 10.72 8.56 6.01
N GLU A 45 11.73 7.84 5.53
CA GLU A 45 12.14 6.54 6.02
C GLU A 45 13.53 6.65 6.68
N ILE A 46 13.86 5.70 7.53
CA ILE A 46 15.18 5.61 8.15
C ILE A 46 15.84 4.27 7.83
N HIS A 47 17.06 4.37 7.30
CA HIS A 47 17.89 3.21 7.00
C HIS A 47 18.89 2.98 8.13
N LEU A 48 18.89 1.76 8.67
CA LEU A 48 19.79 1.35 9.73
C LEU A 48 20.92 0.50 9.16
N SER A 49 22.14 0.74 9.62
CA SER A 49 23.25 -0.19 9.46
C SER A 49 22.98 -1.52 10.18
N ASN A 50 23.78 -2.55 9.86
CA ASN A 50 23.71 -3.84 10.56
C ASN A 50 24.02 -3.69 12.05
N GLU A 51 24.99 -2.85 12.40
CA GLU A 51 25.34 -2.55 13.79
C GLU A 51 24.18 -1.84 14.52
N ALA A 52 23.59 -0.80 13.93
CA ALA A 52 22.43 -0.10 14.51
C ALA A 52 21.24 -1.05 14.72
N THR A 53 21.00 -1.96 13.77
CA THR A 53 19.96 -3.00 13.89
C THR A 53 20.24 -3.96 15.04
N ARG A 54 21.51 -4.33 15.26
CA ARG A 54 21.92 -5.21 16.37
C ARG A 54 21.68 -4.53 17.72
N ARG A 55 22.05 -3.26 17.86
CA ARG A 55 21.83 -2.48 19.10
C ARG A 55 20.35 -2.32 19.41
N LEU A 56 19.54 -2.01 18.39
CA LEU A 56 18.09 -1.94 18.52
C LEU A 56 17.48 -3.29 18.91
N SER A 57 17.99 -4.39 18.33
CA SER A 57 17.59 -5.76 18.70
C SER A 57 17.88 -6.08 20.15
N ALA A 58 19.08 -5.75 20.64
CA ALA A 58 19.48 -5.94 22.04
C ALA A 58 18.60 -5.12 22.99
N PHE A 59 18.41 -3.83 22.72
CA PHE A 59 17.57 -2.95 23.53
C PHE A 59 16.11 -3.44 23.63
N THR A 60 15.54 -3.86 22.50
CA THR A 60 14.14 -4.31 22.44
C THR A 60 13.92 -5.77 22.81
N ARG A 61 15.00 -6.52 23.10
CA ARG A 61 15.00 -7.97 23.27
C ARG A 61 14.24 -8.70 22.15
N THR A 62 14.24 -8.12 20.94
CA THR A 62 13.58 -8.70 19.77
C THR A 62 14.65 -9.29 18.87
N PRO A 63 14.62 -10.59 18.54
CA PRO A 63 15.65 -11.23 17.72
C PRO A 63 15.90 -10.48 16.41
N PRO A 64 17.15 -10.35 15.92
CA PRO A 64 17.46 -9.62 14.69
C PRO A 64 16.66 -10.15 13.49
N ALA A 65 16.46 -11.46 13.43
CA ALA A 65 15.64 -12.11 12.39
C ALA A 65 14.17 -11.65 12.42
N HIS A 66 13.61 -11.39 13.60
CA HIS A 66 12.25 -10.90 13.75
C HIS A 66 12.13 -9.45 13.32
N LEU A 67 13.07 -8.57 13.72
CA LEU A 67 13.12 -7.19 13.24
C LEU A 67 13.29 -7.15 11.71
N SER A 68 14.20 -7.97 11.19
CA SER A 68 14.49 -8.07 9.76
C SER A 68 13.31 -8.56 8.91
N ARG A 69 12.42 -9.37 9.50
CA ARG A 69 11.20 -9.86 8.84
C ARG A 69 10.04 -8.87 8.99
N ALA A 70 9.95 -8.20 10.13
CA ALA A 70 8.85 -7.31 10.45
C ALA A 70 9.04 -5.92 9.83
N LEU A 71 10.26 -5.41 9.70
CA LEU A 71 10.49 -4.10 9.10
C LEU A 71 10.60 -4.21 7.58
N ALA A 72 9.93 -3.31 6.88
CA ALA A 72 10.00 -3.26 5.43
C ALA A 72 11.41 -2.85 5.00
N ARG A 73 12.19 -3.82 4.51
CA ARG A 73 13.52 -3.56 3.97
C ARG A 73 13.40 -3.00 2.56
N GLN A 74 13.53 -1.68 2.43
CA GLN A 74 14.29 -1.18 1.30
C GLN A 74 15.76 -1.48 1.61
N PRO A 75 16.52 -2.12 0.69
CA PRO A 75 17.94 -2.33 0.93
C PRO A 75 18.56 -0.97 1.25
N PRO A 76 19.21 -0.82 2.43
CA PRO A 76 19.91 0.41 2.70
C PRO A 76 20.95 0.60 1.58
N PRO A 77 21.24 1.85 1.16
CA PRO A 77 22.39 2.12 0.31
C PRO A 77 23.60 1.31 0.82
N ALA A 78 24.35 0.66 -0.07
CA ALA A 78 25.41 -0.28 0.32
C ALA A 78 26.40 0.31 1.33
N ALA A 79 26.67 1.62 1.22
CA ALA A 79 27.49 2.41 2.14
C ALA A 79 27.00 2.42 3.60
N ILE A 80 25.70 2.20 3.84
CA ILE A 80 25.08 2.19 5.18
C ILE A 80 24.95 0.75 5.69
N GLY A 81 24.51 -0.17 4.82
CA GLY A 81 24.29 -1.57 5.20
C GLY A 81 25.57 -2.28 5.67
N THR A 82 26.70 -1.95 5.06
CA THR A 82 28.02 -2.57 5.34
C THR A 82 28.86 -1.81 6.36
N ALA A 83 28.37 -0.65 6.84
CA ALA A 83 29.10 0.15 7.82
C ALA A 83 29.31 -0.65 9.12
N ARG A 84 30.56 -0.70 9.59
CA ARG A 84 30.91 -1.28 10.90
C ARG A 84 30.40 -0.41 12.06
N ALA A 85 30.25 0.89 11.82
CA ALA A 85 29.71 1.84 12.79
C ALA A 85 28.18 1.77 12.86
N ALA A 86 27.64 2.06 14.04
CA ALA A 86 26.20 2.16 14.27
C ALA A 86 25.65 3.45 13.66
N ILE A 87 25.24 3.40 12.40
CA ILE A 87 24.73 4.55 11.67
C ILE A 87 23.25 4.36 11.34
N ALA A 88 22.49 5.46 11.40
CA ALA A 88 21.16 5.60 10.84
C ALA A 88 21.07 6.81 9.91
N ARG A 89 20.36 6.70 8.79
CA ARG A 89 20.16 7.80 7.85
C ARG A 89 18.70 7.99 7.52
N TRP A 90 18.22 9.21 7.72
CA TRP A 90 16.93 9.67 7.25
C TRP A 90 16.98 9.97 5.76
N GLN A 91 15.99 9.47 5.03
CA GLN A 91 15.82 9.73 3.61
C GLN A 91 14.36 10.04 3.28
N PRO A 92 14.08 11.00 2.38
CA PRO A 92 12.74 11.20 1.85
C PRO A 92 12.22 9.94 1.15
N ALA A 93 11.01 9.53 1.51
CA ALA A 93 10.31 8.43 0.86
C ALA A 93 9.60 8.96 -0.40
N GLN A 94 9.92 8.37 -1.55
CA GLN A 94 9.26 8.69 -2.82
C GLN A 94 7.74 8.47 -2.70
N PRO A 95 6.88 9.39 -3.17
CA PRO A 95 5.42 9.30 -2.99
C PRO A 95 4.81 7.94 -3.37
N ALA A 96 5.33 7.32 -4.42
CA ALA A 96 4.87 6.02 -4.90
C ALA A 96 5.12 4.86 -3.91
N VAL A 97 6.16 4.95 -3.08
CA VAL A 97 6.57 3.91 -2.12
C VAL A 97 6.36 4.31 -0.67
N GLN A 98 5.74 5.46 -0.41
CA GLN A 98 5.41 5.87 0.94
C GLN A 98 4.52 4.81 1.62
N PRO A 99 4.76 4.52 2.91
CA PRO A 99 3.94 3.59 3.66
C PRO A 99 2.54 4.16 3.86
N LEU A 100 1.58 3.28 4.14
CA LEU A 100 0.19 3.62 4.36
C LEU A 100 -0.18 3.33 5.83
N PRO A 101 -1.19 4.00 6.40
CA PRO A 101 -1.64 3.71 7.75
C PRO A 101 -2.00 2.24 7.93
N ALA A 102 -1.55 1.67 9.04
CA ALA A 102 -1.93 0.33 9.45
C ALA A 102 -3.31 0.36 10.13
N CYS A 103 -4.00 -0.77 10.13
CA CYS A 103 -5.23 -0.96 10.91
C CYS A 103 -5.03 -0.54 12.37
N THR A 104 -5.94 0.31 12.87
CA THR A 104 -5.83 0.88 14.23
C THR A 104 -5.97 -0.22 15.28
N ALA A 105 -6.94 -1.12 15.13
CA ALA A 105 -7.13 -2.26 16.05
C ALA A 105 -5.91 -3.20 16.08
N CYS A 106 -5.30 -3.50 14.93
CA CYS A 106 -4.05 -4.28 14.88
C CYS A 106 -2.89 -3.56 15.57
N THR A 107 -2.82 -2.24 15.41
CA THR A 107 -1.78 -1.41 16.02
C THR A 107 -1.93 -1.38 17.53
N THR A 108 -3.14 -1.09 18.02
CA THR A 108 -3.48 -1.09 19.46
C THR A 108 -3.20 -2.45 20.08
N HIS A 109 -3.56 -3.56 19.43
CA HIS A 109 -3.27 -4.89 19.94
C HIS A 109 -1.76 -5.17 20.10
N ARG A 110 -0.89 -4.56 19.27
CA ARG A 110 0.57 -4.73 19.33
C ARG A 110 1.29 -3.68 20.17
N SER A 111 0.60 -2.59 20.52
CA SER A 111 1.07 -1.46 21.34
C SER A 111 -0.12 -0.89 22.15
N PRO A 112 -0.61 -1.62 23.16
CA PRO A 112 -1.85 -1.24 23.87
C PRO A 112 -1.71 0.06 24.66
N HIS A 113 -0.50 0.42 25.05
CA HIS A 113 -0.25 1.54 25.97
C HIS A 113 -0.05 2.90 25.28
N LYS A 114 -0.01 2.99 23.94
CA LYS A 114 0.09 4.28 23.21
C LYS A 114 -0.63 4.26 21.87
N ALA A 115 -1.47 5.27 21.63
CA ALA A 115 -2.24 5.50 20.41
C ALA A 115 -1.43 6.08 19.25
N ILE A 116 -0.14 5.72 19.12
CA ILE A 116 0.69 6.20 18.01
C ILE A 116 0.35 5.37 16.75
N PRO A 117 -0.12 6.02 15.65
CA PRO A 117 -0.40 5.33 14.41
C PRO A 117 0.82 4.59 13.89
N ALA A 118 0.60 3.41 13.32
CA ALA A 118 1.65 2.69 12.61
C ALA A 118 1.49 2.86 11.10
N TRP A 119 2.62 2.85 10.40
CA TRP A 119 2.67 2.95 8.95
C TRP A 119 3.34 1.69 8.40
N ILE A 120 2.69 1.01 7.46
CA ILE A 120 3.16 -0.24 6.88
C ILE A 120 3.28 -0.09 5.36
N HIS A 121 4.31 -0.71 4.80
CA HIS A 121 4.53 -0.70 3.36
C HIS A 121 3.56 -1.68 2.67
N PRO A 122 2.89 -1.30 1.57
CA PRO A 122 2.17 -2.23 0.69
C PRO A 122 3.11 -3.28 0.12
N ALA A 123 2.64 -4.51 -0.12
CA ALA A 123 3.52 -5.55 -0.65
C ALA A 123 4.00 -5.14 -2.03
N PRO A 124 5.28 -5.38 -2.38
CA PRO A 124 5.78 -5.01 -3.72
C PRO A 124 4.94 -5.67 -4.83
N ASN A 125 4.33 -6.81 -4.51
CA ASN A 125 3.45 -7.57 -5.38
C ASN A 125 1.96 -7.45 -4.97
N LEU A 126 1.53 -6.32 -4.40
CA LEU A 126 0.11 -6.01 -4.20
C LEU A 126 -0.21 -4.59 -4.67
N PRO A 127 -1.48 -4.30 -5.04
CA PRO A 127 -1.86 -2.93 -5.37
C PRO A 127 -1.62 -2.03 -4.16
N ARG A 128 -1.48 -0.72 -4.40
CA ARG A 128 -1.24 0.28 -3.35
C ARG A 128 -2.48 0.57 -2.52
N ALA A 129 -3.08 -0.50 -2.00
CA ALA A 129 -4.12 -0.48 -0.98
C ALA A 129 -3.85 -1.61 0.01
N LEU A 130 -4.03 -1.30 1.28
CA LEU A 130 -3.95 -2.23 2.38
C LEU A 130 -5.35 -2.46 2.91
N ILE A 131 -5.76 -3.72 2.98
CA ILE A 131 -7.08 -4.11 3.51
C ILE A 131 -6.87 -5.06 4.67
N CYS A 132 -7.27 -4.65 5.86
CA CYS A 132 -7.36 -5.52 7.02
C CYS A 132 -8.73 -6.21 7.03
N THR A 133 -8.76 -7.46 6.57
CA THR A 133 -9.99 -8.27 6.51
C THR A 133 -10.55 -8.58 7.89
N ARG A 134 -9.71 -8.68 8.92
CA ARG A 134 -10.16 -8.96 10.30
C ARG A 134 -10.97 -7.81 10.92
N HIS A 135 -10.54 -6.57 10.70
CA HIS A 135 -11.16 -5.40 11.33
C HIS A 135 -11.91 -4.51 10.33
N GLN A 136 -11.99 -4.95 9.06
CA GLN A 136 -12.67 -4.23 7.97
C GLN A 136 -12.20 -2.77 7.86
N GLN A 137 -10.88 -2.58 7.85
CA GLN A 137 -10.25 -1.28 7.66
C GLN A 137 -9.34 -1.28 6.44
N ALA A 138 -9.26 -0.16 5.74
CA ALA A 138 -8.39 -0.02 4.58
C ALA A 138 -7.63 1.30 4.52
N SER A 139 -6.54 1.31 3.75
CA SER A 139 -5.76 2.52 3.47
C SER A 139 -5.18 2.46 2.07
N SER A 140 -5.21 3.57 1.35
CA SER A 140 -4.76 3.64 -0.05
C SER A 140 -4.02 4.92 -0.44
N ASP A 141 -4.04 5.92 0.42
CA ASP A 141 -3.36 7.20 0.24
C ASP A 141 -2.57 7.53 1.53
N PRO A 142 -1.28 7.85 1.45
CA PRO A 142 -0.47 8.20 2.62
C PRO A 142 -0.88 9.53 3.26
N ARG A 143 -1.57 10.41 2.54
CA ARG A 143 -2.11 11.67 3.08
C ARG A 143 -3.23 11.41 4.08
N GLN A 144 -3.94 10.30 3.90
CA GLN A 144 -4.92 9.82 4.85
C GLN A 144 -4.17 9.25 6.06
N ARG A 145 -4.32 9.85 7.25
CA ARG A 145 -3.65 9.38 8.48
C ARG A 145 -4.43 8.31 9.24
N ILE A 146 -5.73 8.23 8.99
CA ILE A 146 -6.66 7.32 9.67
C ILE A 146 -7.17 6.31 8.64
N PRO A 147 -6.98 4.99 8.85
CA PRO A 147 -7.58 3.98 8.00
C PRO A 147 -9.09 4.13 7.91
N LEU A 148 -9.64 3.88 6.72
CA LEU A 148 -11.06 3.95 6.46
C LEU A 148 -11.76 2.69 6.95
N ASP A 149 -12.93 2.83 7.57
CA ASP A 149 -13.88 1.74 7.75
C ASP A 149 -14.47 1.36 6.39
N ILE A 150 -14.39 0.07 6.06
CA ILE A 150 -14.87 -0.50 4.81
C ILE A 150 -15.98 -1.54 5.01
N ARG A 151 -16.61 -1.62 6.19
CA ARG A 151 -17.70 -2.58 6.45
C ARG A 151 -18.88 -2.43 5.49
N SER A 152 -19.13 -1.21 5.01
CA SER A 152 -20.15 -0.92 4.00
C SER A 152 -19.79 -1.43 2.60
N LEU A 153 -18.56 -1.89 2.39
CA LEU A 153 -18.01 -2.37 1.12
C LEU A 153 -17.36 -3.76 1.27
N PRO A 154 -18.15 -4.81 1.58
CA PRO A 154 -17.61 -6.15 1.80
C PRO A 154 -16.83 -6.70 0.59
N GLU A 155 -17.16 -6.28 -0.63
CA GLU A 155 -16.48 -6.72 -1.84
C GLU A 155 -14.97 -6.37 -1.86
N LEU A 156 -14.55 -5.32 -1.16
CA LEU A 156 -13.14 -4.94 -1.02
C LEU A 156 -12.35 -6.02 -0.28
N ALA A 157 -12.92 -6.58 0.78
CA ALA A 157 -12.32 -7.67 1.54
C ALA A 157 -12.32 -8.99 0.73
N HIS A 158 -13.40 -9.27 -0.01
CA HIS A 158 -13.55 -10.51 -0.78
C HIS A 158 -12.62 -10.58 -1.99
N ALA A 159 -12.43 -9.49 -2.74
CA ALA A 159 -11.55 -9.48 -3.90
C ALA A 159 -10.10 -9.90 -3.56
N ARG A 160 -9.64 -9.57 -2.35
CA ARG A 160 -8.33 -9.98 -1.86
C ARG A 160 -8.24 -11.48 -1.58
N LEU A 161 -9.34 -12.10 -1.13
CA LEU A 161 -9.39 -13.51 -0.76
C LEU A 161 -9.53 -14.44 -1.98
N THR A 162 -10.21 -14.00 -3.04
CA THR A 162 -10.50 -14.83 -4.22
C THR A 162 -9.36 -14.89 -5.24
N THR A 163 -8.31 -14.08 -5.05
CA THR A 163 -7.19 -14.03 -6.00
C THR A 163 -6.29 -15.26 -5.84
N ARG A 164 -6.57 -16.35 -6.59
CA ARG A 164 -5.86 -17.64 -6.52
C ARG A 164 -4.36 -17.59 -6.81
N ARG A 165 -3.85 -16.55 -7.47
CA ARG A 165 -2.41 -16.32 -7.70
C ARG A 165 -2.07 -14.85 -7.45
N PRO A 166 -0.98 -14.54 -6.73
CA PRO A 166 -0.61 -13.17 -6.44
C PRO A 166 -0.34 -12.40 -7.74
N PRO A 167 -0.77 -11.12 -7.83
CA PRO A 167 -0.48 -10.29 -9.00
C PRO A 167 1.03 -10.06 -9.14
N THR A 168 1.51 -10.00 -10.38
CA THR A 168 2.92 -9.67 -10.67
C THR A 168 3.17 -8.16 -10.60
N ALA A 169 4.42 -7.73 -10.48
CA ALA A 169 4.77 -6.30 -10.56
C ALA A 169 4.24 -5.64 -11.85
N ALA A 170 4.30 -6.37 -12.97
CA ALA A 170 3.72 -5.94 -14.25
C ALA A 170 2.19 -5.77 -14.14
N SER A 171 1.47 -6.75 -13.57
CA SER A 171 0.03 -6.63 -13.32
C SER A 171 -0.31 -5.33 -12.58
N LEU A 172 0.46 -5.00 -11.54
CA LEU A 172 0.17 -3.89 -10.64
C LEU A 172 0.48 -2.51 -11.23
N SER A 173 1.54 -2.43 -12.03
CA SER A 173 1.82 -1.25 -12.85
C SER A 173 0.62 -0.96 -13.76
N TRP A 174 0.11 -1.99 -14.44
CA TRP A 174 -1.07 -1.88 -15.28
C TRP A 174 -2.36 -1.56 -14.52
N ALA A 175 -2.56 -2.15 -13.34
CA ALA A 175 -3.69 -1.80 -12.48
C ALA A 175 -3.70 -0.31 -12.17
N SER A 176 -2.54 0.27 -11.86
CA SER A 176 -2.40 1.70 -11.52
C SER A 176 -2.67 2.60 -12.73
N THR A 177 -2.14 2.24 -13.89
CA THR A 177 -2.36 2.96 -15.15
C THR A 177 -3.83 2.93 -15.56
N ILE A 178 -4.46 1.76 -15.48
CA ILE A 178 -5.88 1.60 -15.82
C ILE A 178 -6.76 2.31 -14.80
N THR A 179 -6.43 2.25 -13.50
CA THR A 179 -7.14 3.01 -12.45
C THR A 179 -7.19 4.49 -12.78
N THR A 180 -6.05 5.07 -13.15
CA THR A 180 -5.96 6.50 -13.47
C THR A 180 -6.80 6.80 -14.70
N ARG A 181 -6.58 6.05 -15.79
CA ARG A 181 -7.25 6.29 -17.06
C ARG A 181 -8.77 6.07 -16.99
N TRP A 182 -9.22 4.97 -16.43
CA TRP A 182 -10.64 4.65 -16.34
C TRP A 182 -11.39 5.59 -15.39
N TYR A 183 -10.73 6.04 -14.32
CA TYR A 183 -11.28 7.04 -13.43
C TYR A 183 -11.48 8.39 -14.16
N ASP A 184 -10.44 8.85 -14.86
CA ASP A 184 -10.42 10.15 -15.54
C ASP A 184 -11.37 10.19 -16.76
N HIS A 185 -11.61 9.06 -17.42
CA HIS A 185 -12.52 8.97 -18.58
C HIS A 185 -13.91 8.39 -18.24
N HIS A 186 -14.23 8.17 -16.97
CA HIS A 186 -15.53 7.71 -16.48
C HIS A 186 -16.12 6.47 -17.20
N GLN A 187 -15.28 5.51 -17.55
CA GLN A 187 -15.70 4.39 -18.39
C GLN A 187 -16.31 3.24 -17.58
N HIS A 188 -17.44 2.69 -18.07
CA HIS A 188 -18.08 1.39 -17.76
C HIS A 188 -18.45 1.06 -16.29
N LEU A 189 -17.99 1.82 -15.29
CA LEU A 189 -18.17 1.52 -13.86
C LEU A 189 -18.46 2.76 -12.98
N HIS A 190 -18.70 3.91 -13.61
CA HIS A 190 -18.86 5.20 -12.94
C HIS A 190 -19.92 5.18 -11.82
N SER A 191 -21.11 4.65 -12.09
CA SER A 191 -22.19 4.56 -11.08
C SER A 191 -21.81 3.67 -9.89
N ARG A 192 -21.08 2.57 -10.13
CA ARG A 192 -20.60 1.67 -9.07
C ARG A 192 -19.58 2.39 -8.19
N TRP A 193 -18.62 3.07 -8.79
CA TRP A 193 -17.61 3.83 -8.05
C TRP A 193 -18.21 5.00 -7.27
N HIS A 194 -19.18 5.72 -7.82
CA HIS A 194 -19.91 6.76 -7.10
C HIS A 194 -20.67 6.21 -5.90
N THR A 195 -21.31 5.04 -6.05
CA THR A 195 -22.00 4.37 -4.95
C THR A 195 -21.02 4.01 -3.84
N ARG A 196 -19.87 3.41 -4.19
CA ARG A 196 -18.82 3.08 -3.21
C ARG A 196 -18.24 4.30 -2.52
N LEU A 197 -17.95 5.35 -3.29
CA LEU A 197 -17.45 6.61 -2.75
C LEU A 197 -18.45 7.20 -1.75
N ARG A 198 -19.75 7.21 -2.08
CA ARG A 198 -20.80 7.67 -1.17
C ARG A 198 -20.81 6.85 0.12
N GLN A 199 -20.79 5.52 0.01
CA GLN A 199 -20.78 4.62 1.17
C GLN A 199 -19.52 4.81 2.05
N LEU A 200 -18.35 5.04 1.45
CA LEU A 200 -17.12 5.34 2.19
C LEU A 200 -17.20 6.68 2.90
N THR A 201 -17.62 7.74 2.21
CA THR A 201 -17.74 9.08 2.80
C THR A 201 -18.76 9.09 3.94
N THR A 202 -19.89 8.37 3.80
CA THR A 202 -20.88 8.23 4.87
C THR A 202 -20.32 7.47 6.08
N ALA A 203 -19.60 6.37 5.86
CA ALA A 203 -19.01 5.58 6.94
C ALA A 203 -17.78 6.25 7.60
N ASN A 204 -17.17 7.23 6.94
CA ASN A 204 -15.94 7.88 7.37
C ASN A 204 -16.08 9.41 7.35
N PRO A 205 -16.76 10.01 8.34
CA PRO A 205 -16.99 11.47 8.39
C PRO A 205 -15.71 12.32 8.39
N HIS A 206 -14.59 11.73 8.82
CA HIS A 206 -13.27 12.37 8.81
C HIS A 206 -12.67 12.52 7.39
N LEU A 207 -13.31 11.96 6.36
CA LEU A 207 -13.03 12.25 4.95
C LEU A 207 -13.62 13.59 4.51
N ALA A 208 -13.97 14.50 5.42
CA ALA A 208 -14.48 15.83 5.08
C ALA A 208 -13.59 16.55 4.04
N PRO A 209 -14.14 17.49 3.24
CA PRO A 209 -13.40 18.17 2.18
C PRO A 209 -12.22 18.95 2.78
N GLY A 210 -11.05 18.33 2.79
CA GLY A 210 -9.77 18.96 3.08
C GLY A 210 -9.07 19.35 1.76
N PRO A 211 -7.74 19.56 1.78
CA PRO A 211 -6.99 19.93 0.59
C PRO A 211 -6.95 18.84 -0.50
N ALA A 212 -7.34 17.59 -0.17
CA ALA A 212 -7.53 16.51 -1.13
C ALA A 212 -9.00 16.08 -1.16
N SER A 213 -9.59 16.07 -2.35
CA SER A 213 -10.96 15.59 -2.55
C SER A 213 -11.09 14.14 -2.08
N PRO A 214 -12.19 13.75 -1.39
CA PRO A 214 -12.46 12.37 -0.97
C PRO A 214 -12.35 11.38 -2.12
N THR A 215 -12.73 11.86 -3.31
CA THR A 215 -12.58 11.19 -4.59
C THR A 215 -11.14 10.74 -4.88
N LEU A 216 -10.16 11.65 -4.74
CA LEU A 216 -8.76 11.34 -5.01
C LEU A 216 -8.20 10.39 -3.95
N THR A 217 -8.53 10.64 -2.68
CA THR A 217 -8.10 9.82 -1.53
C THR A 217 -8.59 8.38 -1.64
N CYS A 218 -9.85 8.19 -2.05
CA CYS A 218 -10.50 6.89 -2.15
C CYS A 218 -10.35 6.22 -3.52
N ARG A 219 -9.76 6.89 -4.52
CA ARG A 219 -9.69 6.43 -5.93
C ARG A 219 -9.19 4.99 -6.05
N ASN A 220 -8.09 4.69 -5.36
CA ASN A 220 -7.48 3.36 -5.38
C ASN A 220 -8.32 2.29 -4.67
N LEU A 221 -9.20 2.65 -3.74
CA LEU A 221 -10.11 1.72 -3.05
C LEU A 221 -11.38 1.47 -3.85
N ILE A 222 -12.03 2.52 -4.34
CA ILE A 222 -13.30 2.40 -5.07
C ILE A 222 -13.15 1.64 -6.39
N THR A 223 -11.93 1.59 -6.94
CA THR A 223 -11.57 0.84 -8.15
C THR A 223 -10.87 -0.50 -7.86
N TYR A 224 -10.55 -0.82 -6.60
CA TYR A 224 -9.64 -1.91 -6.22
C TYR A 224 -10.08 -3.30 -6.74
N PRO A 225 -11.35 -3.73 -6.60
CA PRO A 225 -11.74 -5.06 -7.05
C PRO A 225 -11.60 -5.25 -8.56
N GLU A 226 -12.04 -4.24 -9.33
CA GLU A 226 -12.05 -4.32 -10.78
C GLU A 226 -10.65 -4.17 -11.37
N THR A 227 -9.84 -3.25 -10.83
CA THR A 227 -8.47 -3.03 -11.29
C THR A 227 -7.57 -4.23 -11.02
N LEU A 228 -7.74 -4.90 -9.87
CA LEU A 228 -7.04 -6.14 -9.56
C LEU A 228 -7.47 -7.29 -10.48
N THR A 229 -8.77 -7.46 -10.69
CA THR A 229 -9.32 -8.49 -11.59
C THR A 229 -8.83 -8.29 -13.01
N LEU A 230 -8.83 -7.05 -13.48
CA LEU A 230 -8.40 -6.69 -14.82
C LEU A 230 -6.90 -6.93 -15.02
N ALA A 231 -6.08 -6.37 -14.13
CA ALA A 231 -4.64 -6.53 -14.17
C ALA A 231 -4.20 -7.99 -14.17
N THR A 232 -4.77 -8.80 -13.26
CA THR A 232 -4.46 -10.23 -13.18
C THR A 232 -4.94 -11.01 -14.39
N THR A 233 -6.01 -10.57 -15.05
CA THR A 233 -6.52 -11.21 -16.27
C THR A 233 -5.65 -10.84 -17.49
N LEU A 234 -5.18 -9.59 -17.57
CA LEU A 234 -4.26 -9.12 -18.63
C LEU A 234 -2.88 -9.76 -18.53
N ASP A 235 -2.36 -9.98 -17.33
CA ASP A 235 -1.05 -10.61 -17.14
C ASP A 235 -1.00 -12.06 -17.60
N ARG A 236 -2.16 -12.72 -17.62
CA ARG A 236 -2.34 -14.12 -18.05
C ARG A 236 -2.54 -14.27 -19.56
N LEU A 237 -2.58 -13.17 -20.31
CA LEU A 237 -2.67 -13.25 -21.76
C LEU A 237 -1.43 -13.96 -22.34
N PRO A 238 -1.62 -14.82 -23.36
CA PRO A 238 -0.50 -15.46 -24.03
C PRO A 238 0.46 -14.40 -24.60
N PRO A 239 1.75 -14.72 -24.79
CA PRO A 239 2.74 -13.79 -25.32
C PRO A 239 2.59 -13.49 -26.82
N ARG A 240 1.46 -13.88 -27.44
CA ARG A 240 1.20 -13.68 -28.86
C ARG A 240 -0.02 -12.76 -29.03
N PRO A 241 -0.05 -11.93 -30.09
CA PRO A 241 -1.21 -11.12 -30.40
C PRO A 241 -2.47 -11.98 -30.52
N LEU A 242 -3.55 -11.52 -29.89
CA LEU A 242 -4.83 -12.20 -30.01
C LEU A 242 -5.46 -11.86 -31.37
N THR A 243 -6.10 -12.83 -32.00
CA THR A 243 -6.96 -12.55 -33.16
C THR A 243 -8.18 -11.75 -32.74
N ARG A 244 -8.84 -11.04 -33.66
CA ARG A 244 -10.04 -10.24 -33.37
C ARG A 244 -11.15 -11.05 -32.67
N THR A 245 -11.32 -12.31 -33.04
CA THR A 245 -12.26 -13.24 -32.40
C THR A 245 -11.86 -13.55 -30.97
N GLN A 246 -10.57 -13.83 -30.72
CA GLN A 246 -10.04 -14.08 -29.37
C GLN A 246 -10.13 -12.83 -28.47
N GLN A 247 -9.85 -11.64 -29.02
CA GLN A 247 -10.02 -10.37 -28.32
C GLN A 247 -11.47 -10.16 -27.88
N THR A 248 -12.43 -10.42 -28.78
CA THR A 248 -13.87 -10.26 -28.48
C THR A 248 -14.32 -11.25 -27.41
N ALA A 249 -13.91 -12.52 -27.51
CA ALA A 249 -14.21 -13.54 -26.50
C ALA A 249 -13.58 -13.21 -25.14
N PHE A 250 -12.34 -12.72 -25.14
CA PHE A 250 -11.64 -12.27 -23.93
C PHE A 250 -12.37 -11.11 -23.27
N LEU A 251 -12.74 -10.07 -24.03
CA LEU A 251 -13.49 -8.92 -23.51
C LEU A 251 -14.85 -9.33 -22.95
N HIS A 252 -15.55 -10.26 -23.60
CA HIS A 252 -16.81 -10.80 -23.10
C HIS A 252 -16.62 -11.56 -21.78
N GLN A 253 -15.62 -12.44 -21.69
CA GLN A 253 -15.30 -13.16 -20.46
C GLN A 253 -14.92 -12.19 -19.32
N LEU A 254 -14.15 -11.16 -19.64
CA LEU A 254 -13.73 -10.14 -18.69
C LEU A 254 -14.91 -9.28 -18.23
N ALA A 255 -15.81 -8.88 -19.13
CA ALA A 255 -17.04 -8.18 -18.78
C ALA A 255 -17.90 -9.02 -17.82
N SER A 256 -18.08 -10.31 -18.11
CA SER A 256 -18.79 -11.25 -17.23
C SER A 256 -18.15 -11.32 -15.83
N ARG A 257 -16.82 -11.43 -15.74
CA ARG A 257 -16.09 -11.44 -14.44
C ARG A 257 -16.24 -10.14 -13.66
N LEU A 258 -16.29 -9.00 -14.35
CA LEU A 258 -16.47 -7.68 -13.74
C LEU A 258 -17.96 -7.35 -13.47
N GLN A 259 -18.87 -8.26 -13.83
CA GLN A 259 -20.33 -8.07 -13.80
C GLN A 259 -20.73 -6.81 -14.57
N LEU A 260 -20.22 -6.70 -15.80
CA LEU A 260 -20.50 -5.63 -16.74
C LEU A 260 -21.37 -6.16 -17.88
N PRO A 261 -22.34 -5.36 -18.37
CA PRO A 261 -23.13 -5.73 -19.54
C PRO A 261 -22.24 -5.84 -20.79
N ARG A 262 -21.23 -4.97 -20.90
CA ARG A 262 -20.23 -4.99 -21.97
C ARG A 262 -18.95 -4.31 -21.49
N LEU A 263 -17.81 -4.77 -22.01
CA LEU A 263 -16.54 -4.07 -21.93
C LEU A 263 -16.11 -3.70 -23.35
N ALA A 264 -16.26 -2.42 -23.70
CA ALA A 264 -15.93 -1.87 -25.01
C ALA A 264 -14.85 -0.78 -24.83
N PRO A 265 -13.57 -1.18 -24.71
CA PRO A 265 -12.48 -0.21 -24.72
C PRO A 265 -12.44 0.49 -26.09
N ALA A 266 -12.14 1.79 -26.10
CA ALA A 266 -11.90 2.50 -27.35
C ALA A 266 -10.59 2.03 -28.00
N ASP A 267 -10.38 2.26 -29.31
CA ASP A 267 -9.17 1.80 -30.00
C ASP A 267 -7.88 2.41 -29.45
N HIS A 268 -7.98 3.62 -28.90
CA HIS A 268 -6.88 4.30 -28.23
C HIS A 268 -6.74 3.91 -26.75
N ASP A 269 -7.61 3.03 -26.21
CA ASP A 269 -7.52 2.52 -24.85
C ASP A 269 -6.25 1.67 -24.69
N LEU A 270 -5.57 1.85 -23.57
CA LEU A 270 -4.38 1.10 -23.17
C LEU A 270 -4.71 -0.38 -23.01
N LEU A 271 -5.96 -0.68 -22.63
CA LEU A 271 -6.48 -2.04 -22.64
C LEU A 271 -6.54 -2.62 -24.06
N TRP A 272 -6.99 -1.85 -25.05
CA TRP A 272 -7.04 -2.27 -26.45
C TRP A 272 -5.64 -2.42 -27.04
N GLN A 273 -4.76 -1.45 -26.81
CA GLN A 273 -3.34 -1.52 -27.20
C GLN A 273 -2.67 -2.77 -26.68
N ARG A 274 -2.94 -3.20 -25.45
CA ARG A 274 -2.34 -4.42 -24.89
C ARG A 274 -2.88 -5.72 -25.49
N LEU A 275 -4.11 -5.70 -26.01
CA LEU A 275 -4.67 -6.86 -26.71
C LEU A 275 -4.09 -7.02 -28.13
N THR A 276 -3.56 -5.93 -28.69
CA THR A 276 -2.99 -5.89 -30.04
C THR A 276 -1.46 -5.91 -30.05
N THR A 277 -0.81 -5.43 -28.99
CA THR A 277 0.66 -5.35 -28.88
C THR A 277 1.19 -6.31 -27.81
N ARG A 278 2.01 -7.27 -28.24
CA ARG A 278 3.01 -7.94 -27.40
C ARG A 278 4.13 -8.51 -28.25
#